data_AF-A0A4R9AXV8-F1
#
_entry.id   AF-A0A4R9AXV8-F1
#
_cell.length_a   1.000
_cell.length_b   1.000
_cell.length_c   1.000
_cell.angle_alpha   90.00
_cell.angle_beta   90.00
_cell.angle_gamma   90.00
#
_symmetry.space_group_name_H-M   'P 1'
#
loop_
_entity.id
_entity.type
_entity.pdbx_description
1 polymer ?
#
loop_
_entity_poly.entity_id
_entity_poly.type
_entity_poly.pdbx_seq_one_letter_code
_entity_poly.pdbx_strand_id
1 'polypeptide(L)'
;MTELKSDFVPMGEVSADERSRMAFGKAGVHRDDRYAVAVNAEGEILLTPLVSIPRRELLVWDDEVIRAALVRGLEQSSNDETSEGGDFTRYADEEPEETAAFDAPKP
;
A
#
# COMPACT_ATOMS: atom_id res chain seq x y z
N MET A 1 -34.71 -11.17 11.63
CA MET A 1 -34.48 -10.85 10.21
C MET A 1 -33.59 -9.63 10.21
N THR A 2 -32.28 -9.82 10.10
CA THR A 2 -31.30 -8.73 10.16
C THR A 2 -31.44 -7.91 8.90
N GLU A 3 -31.91 -6.66 9.03
CA GLU A 3 -31.89 -5.70 7.93
C GLU A 3 -30.42 -5.42 7.61
N LEU A 4 -29.97 -5.90 6.47
CA LEU A 4 -28.68 -5.52 5.92
C LEU A 4 -28.74 -4.01 5.61
N LYS A 5 -27.72 -3.25 6.02
CA LYS A 5 -27.52 -1.87 5.54
C LYS A 5 -27.61 -1.87 4.01
N SER A 6 -28.16 -0.81 3.44
CA SER A 6 -28.93 -0.77 2.18
C SER A 6 -28.28 -1.28 0.89
N ASP A 7 -26.99 -1.64 0.88
CA ASP A 7 -26.23 -2.02 -0.32
C ASP A 7 -25.47 -3.36 -0.19
N PHE A 8 -25.68 -4.13 0.89
CA PHE A 8 -24.97 -5.41 1.06
C PHE A 8 -25.68 -6.55 0.32
N VAL A 9 -24.94 -7.22 -0.57
CA VAL A 9 -25.41 -8.45 -1.23
C VAL A 9 -25.03 -9.66 -0.38
N PRO A 10 -25.97 -10.53 0.02
CA PRO A 10 -25.65 -11.73 0.79
C PRO A 10 -24.79 -12.71 -0.04
N MET A 11 -23.61 -13.06 0.48
CA MET A 11 -22.63 -13.93 -0.21
C MET A 11 -22.67 -15.41 0.25
N GLY A 12 -23.51 -15.73 1.24
CA GLY A 12 -23.65 -17.07 1.82
C GLY A 12 -23.38 -17.10 3.32
N GLU A 13 -23.32 -18.31 3.88
CA GLU A 13 -22.99 -18.57 5.28
C GLU A 13 -21.60 -19.22 5.36
N VAL A 14 -20.83 -18.87 6.39
CA VAL A 14 -19.53 -19.46 6.71
C VAL A 14 -19.52 -19.87 8.17
N SER A 15 -18.85 -20.98 8.48
CA SER A 15 -18.68 -21.46 9.85
C SER A 15 -17.23 -21.29 10.28
N ALA A 16 -17.02 -21.01 11.57
CA ALA A 16 -15.68 -21.00 12.16
C ALA A 16 -15.17 -22.43 12.32
N ASP A 17 -13.90 -22.65 12.01
CA ASP A 17 -13.21 -23.91 12.28
C ASP A 17 -12.77 -24.02 13.75
N GLU A 18 -12.12 -25.13 14.12
CA GLU A 18 -11.59 -25.40 15.46
C GLU A 18 -10.57 -24.36 15.95
N ARG A 19 -10.02 -23.55 15.04
CA ARG A 19 -9.06 -22.49 15.33
C ARG A 19 -9.70 -21.11 15.26
N SER A 20 -11.03 -21.04 15.24
CA SER A 20 -11.82 -19.81 15.14
C SER A 20 -11.57 -19.01 13.85
N ARG A 21 -11.24 -19.69 12.75
CA ARG A 21 -11.05 -19.06 11.43
C ARG A 21 -12.29 -19.25 10.57
N MET A 22 -12.65 -18.23 9.79
CA MET A 22 -13.74 -18.28 8.82
C MET A 22 -13.19 -18.06 7.40
N ALA A 23 -13.65 -18.84 6.44
CA ALA A 23 -13.19 -18.76 5.06
C ALA A 23 -14.07 -17.81 4.23
N PHE A 24 -13.52 -16.67 3.81
CA PHE A 24 -14.24 -15.62 3.06
C PHE A 24 -13.97 -15.62 1.55
N GLY A 25 -13.52 -16.74 0.97
CA GLY A 25 -13.09 -16.77 -0.45
C GLY A 25 -14.17 -16.33 -1.44
N LYS A 26 -15.45 -16.64 -1.19
CA LYS A 26 -16.58 -16.18 -2.02
C LYS A 26 -16.90 -14.70 -1.87
N ALA A 27 -16.45 -14.07 -0.77
CA ALA A 27 -16.64 -12.65 -0.50
C ALA A 27 -15.51 -11.78 -1.08
N GLY A 28 -14.62 -12.36 -1.91
CA GLY A 28 -13.55 -11.62 -2.58
C GLY A 28 -12.32 -11.34 -1.72
N VAL A 29 -12.11 -12.10 -0.64
CA VAL A 29 -10.87 -12.02 0.15
C VAL A 29 -9.76 -12.78 -0.57
N HIS A 30 -8.64 -12.09 -0.82
CA HIS A 30 -7.46 -12.64 -1.48
C HIS A 30 -6.34 -12.93 -0.48
N ARG A 31 -5.29 -13.60 -0.97
CA ARG A 31 -4.09 -13.85 -0.18
C ARG A 31 -3.43 -12.53 0.20
N ASP A 32 -3.00 -12.43 1.45
CA ASP A 32 -2.28 -11.28 2.04
C ASP A 32 -3.12 -9.99 2.20
N ASP A 33 -4.42 -10.03 1.88
CA ASP A 33 -5.35 -8.95 2.23
C ASP A 33 -5.39 -8.76 3.75
N ARG A 34 -5.36 -7.49 4.17
CA ARG A 34 -5.47 -7.11 5.59
C ARG A 34 -6.79 -6.41 5.82
N TYR A 35 -7.37 -6.65 6.99
CA TYR A 35 -8.63 -6.02 7.39
C TYR A 35 -8.49 -5.47 8.81
N ALA A 36 -8.99 -4.27 9.04
CA ALA A 36 -9.30 -3.80 10.37
C ALA A 36 -10.55 -4.55 10.85
N VAL A 37 -10.52 -5.02 12.10
CA VAL A 37 -11.63 -5.73 12.73
C VAL A 37 -12.24 -4.80 13.77
N ALA A 38 -13.53 -4.52 13.64
CA ALA A 38 -14.33 -3.82 14.65
C ALA A 38 -15.51 -4.69 15.08
N VAL A 39 -15.89 -4.60 16.34
CA VAL A 39 -17.05 -5.29 16.92
C VAL A 39 -17.92 -4.27 17.64
N ASN A 40 -19.22 -4.30 17.41
CA ASN A 40 -20.16 -3.42 18.11
C ASN A 40 -20.82 -4.12 19.32
N ALA A 41 -21.66 -3.38 20.06
CA ALA A 41 -22.34 -3.90 21.27
C ALA A 41 -23.34 -5.03 20.98
N GLU A 42 -23.78 -5.17 19.73
CA GLU A 42 -24.70 -6.20 19.27
C GLU A 42 -23.97 -7.48 18.81
N GLY A 43 -22.63 -7.46 18.84
CA GLY A 43 -21.78 -8.57 18.42
C GLY A 43 -21.55 -8.66 16.91
N GLU A 44 -21.96 -7.64 16.14
CA GLU A 44 -21.67 -7.58 14.72
C GLU A 44 -20.18 -7.33 14.49
N ILE A 45 -19.60 -8.05 13.53
CA ILE A 45 -18.20 -7.91 13.13
C ILE A 45 -18.16 -7.13 11.82
N LEU A 46 -17.45 -6.01 11.81
CA LEU A 46 -17.14 -5.25 10.60
C LEU A 46 -15.68 -5.49 10.20
N LEU A 47 -15.49 -5.91 8.96
CA LEU A 47 -14.17 -6.06 8.34
C LEU A 47 -13.98 -4.93 7.33
N THR A 48 -12.98 -4.07 7.56
CA THR A 48 -12.65 -2.96 6.65
C THR A 48 -11.30 -3.24 5.99
N PRO A 49 -11.20 -3.32 4.65
CA PRO A 49 -9.93 -3.52 3.96
C PRO A 49 -8.88 -2.48 4.36
N LEU A 50 -7.65 -2.93 4.58
CA LEU A 50 -6.49 -2.10 4.87
C LEU A 50 -5.50 -2.23 3.72
N VAL A 51 -5.23 -1.11 3.07
CA VAL A 51 -4.07 -0.96 2.19
C VAL A 51 -2.88 -0.49 3.01
N SER A 52 -1.70 -1.03 2.71
CA SER A 52 -0.46 -0.59 3.36
C SER A 52 0.43 0.10 2.35
N ILE A 53 0.89 1.29 2.73
CA ILE A 53 1.83 2.07 1.94
C ILE A 53 3.23 1.78 2.49
N PRO A 54 4.18 1.27 1.68
CA PRO A 54 5.56 1.12 2.09
C PRO A 54 6.14 2.44 2.61
N ARG A 55 6.98 2.40 3.65
CA ARG A 55 7.51 3.64 4.28
C ARG A 55 8.20 4.57 3.28
N ARG A 56 8.96 4.02 2.33
CA ARG A 56 9.65 4.79 1.27
C ARG A 56 8.69 5.54 0.34
N GLU A 57 7.45 5.10 0.27
CA GLU A 57 6.41 5.66 -0.60
C GLU A 57 5.59 6.73 0.12
N LEU A 58 5.58 6.78 1.45
CA LEU A 58 4.80 7.75 2.25
C LEU A 58 5.02 9.21 1.83
N LEU A 59 6.23 9.56 1.40
CA LEU A 59 6.55 10.92 0.94
C LEU A 59 5.61 11.40 -0.19
N VAL A 60 5.19 10.49 -1.09
CA VAL A 60 4.24 10.79 -2.16
C VAL A 60 2.84 11.11 -1.61
N TRP A 61 2.48 10.53 -0.46
CA TRP A 61 1.19 10.78 0.16
C TRP A 61 1.19 12.05 1.01
N ASP A 62 2.31 12.39 1.64
CA ASP A 62 2.41 13.56 2.52
C ASP A 62 2.67 14.87 1.75
N ASP A 63 3.25 14.80 0.55
CA ASP A 63 3.63 15.97 -0.27
C ASP A 63 2.88 16.01 -1.62
N GLU A 64 1.99 16.99 -1.76
CA GLU A 64 1.18 17.20 -2.97
C GLU A 64 2.04 17.55 -4.20
N VAL A 65 3.16 18.26 -4.02
CA VAL A 65 4.06 18.64 -5.12
C VAL A 65 4.73 17.40 -5.69
N ILE A 66 5.22 16.51 -4.82
CA ILE A 66 5.82 15.24 -5.23
C ILE A 66 4.78 14.35 -5.91
N ARG A 67 3.57 14.28 -5.36
CA ARG A 67 2.45 13.54 -5.97
C ARG A 67 2.14 14.04 -7.38
N ALA A 68 1.97 15.34 -7.55
CA ALA A 68 1.67 15.94 -8.84
C ALA A 68 2.79 15.70 -9.86
N ALA A 69 4.05 15.80 -9.44
CA ALA A 69 5.19 15.51 -10.29
C ALA A 69 5.22 14.03 -10.73
N LEU A 70 4.94 13.09 -9.81
CA LEU A 70 4.86 11.67 -10.12
C LEU A 70 3.73 11.35 -11.12
N VAL A 71 2.53 11.87 -10.87
CA VAL A 71 1.37 11.68 -11.78
C VAL A 71 1.70 12.18 -13.18
N ARG A 72 2.25 13.40 -13.30
CA ARG A 72 2.69 13.96 -14.58
C ARG A 72 3.72 13.06 -15.26
N GLY A 73 4.71 12.57 -14.52
CA GLY A 73 5.74 11.67 -15.08
C GLY A 73 5.16 10.36 -15.60
N LEU A 74 4.17 9.79 -14.90
CA LEU A 74 3.46 8.58 -15.34
C LEU A 74 2.66 8.84 -16.63
N GLU A 75 1.98 9.99 -16.73
CA GLU A 75 1.26 10.39 -17.95
C GLU A 75 2.21 10.56 -19.14
N GLN A 76 3.31 11.28 -18.95
CA GLN A 76 4.33 11.47 -19.98
C GLN A 76 4.91 10.12 -20.45
N SER A 77 5.23 9.23 -19.52
CA SER A 77 5.70 7.88 -19.85
C SER A 77 4.68 7.07 -20.64
N SER A 78 3.38 7.21 -20.36
CA SER A 78 2.33 6.49 -21.08
C SER A 78 2.11 7.01 -22.50
N ASN A 79 2.52 8.24 -22.78
CA ASN A 79 2.41 8.91 -24.07
C ASN A 79 3.73 8.89 -24.88
N ASP A 80 4.71 8.09 -24.47
CA ASP A 80 6.07 8.06 -25.05
C ASP A 80 6.79 9.44 -25.00
N GLU A 81 6.38 10.35 -24.12
CA GLU A 81 7.01 11.66 -23.88
C GLU A 81 8.22 11.54 -22.95
N THR A 82 9.11 10.58 -23.23
CA THR A 82 10.32 10.34 -22.45
C THR A 82 11.56 10.86 -23.16
N SER A 83 12.62 11.12 -22.41
CA SER A 83 13.92 11.49 -22.97
C SER A 83 14.99 10.50 -22.49
N GLU A 84 15.96 10.23 -23.35
CA GLU A 84 17.04 9.30 -23.03
C GLU A 84 18.03 9.97 -22.08
N GLY A 85 18.21 9.38 -20.88
CA GLY A 85 19.03 9.95 -19.81
C GLY A 85 20.55 9.74 -19.97
N GLY A 86 20.99 9.05 -21.03
CA GLY A 86 22.37 8.65 -21.26
C GLY A 86 22.75 7.34 -20.56
N ASP A 87 24.00 6.91 -20.76
CA ASP A 87 24.56 5.68 -20.20
C ASP A 87 25.25 5.92 -18.85
N PHE A 88 24.82 5.18 -17.83
CA PHE A 88 25.37 5.23 -16.47
C PHE A 88 26.28 4.05 -16.14
N THR A 89 26.55 3.14 -17.08
CA THR A 89 27.37 1.94 -16.88
C THR A 89 28.78 2.27 -16.36
N ARG A 90 29.31 3.45 -16.70
CA ARG A 90 30.58 3.97 -16.18
C ARG A 90 30.68 4.05 -14.65
N TYR A 91 29.55 4.12 -13.95
CA TYR A 91 29.50 4.21 -12.48
C TYR A 91 29.27 2.84 -11.81
N ALA A 92 29.15 1.76 -12.57
CA ALA A 92 28.83 0.43 -12.02
C ALA A 92 30.00 -0.19 -11.23
N ASP A 93 31.25 0.16 -11.58
CA ASP A 93 32.47 -0.36 -10.97
C ASP A 93 33.13 0.62 -9.97
N GLU A 94 32.53 1.80 -9.76
CA GLU A 94 33.02 2.73 -8.74
C GLU A 94 32.64 2.19 -7.36
N GLU A 95 33.63 1.77 -6.57
CA GLU A 95 33.40 1.50 -5.15
C GLU A 95 32.97 2.81 -4.47
N PRO A 96 31.93 2.79 -3.62
CA PRO A 96 31.47 4.00 -2.96
C PRO A 96 32.63 4.55 -2.13
N GLU A 97 33.06 5.78 -2.45
CA GLU A 97 34.06 6.45 -1.62
C GLU A 97 33.56 6.50 -0.18
N GLU A 98 34.36 5.95 0.74
CA GLU A 98 34.09 5.97 2.17
C GLU A 98 33.79 7.41 2.56
N THR A 99 32.52 7.70 2.83
CA THR A 99 32.07 9.05 3.16
C THR A 99 32.78 9.44 4.45
N ALA A 100 33.83 10.26 4.32
CA ALA A 100 34.47 10.91 5.45
C ALA A 100 33.34 11.52 6.27
N ALA A 101 33.21 11.03 7.51
CA ALA A 101 32.17 11.45 8.44
C ALA A 101 32.00 12.95 8.33
N PHE A 102 30.76 13.41 8.11
CA PHE A 102 30.40 14.81 8.25
C PHE A 102 31.05 15.34 9.53
N ASP A 103 32.06 16.19 9.37
CA ASP A 103 32.77 16.81 10.48
C ASP A 103 31.78 17.76 11.14
N ALA A 104 31.04 17.22 12.11
CA ALA A 104 30.16 18.00 12.96
C ALA A 104 31.06 18.98 13.73
N PRO A 105 30.85 20.30 13.62
CA PRO A 105 31.64 21.25 14.37
C PRO A 105 31.54 20.92 15.86
N LYS A 106 32.70 20.70 16.52
CA LYS A 106 32.78 20.56 17.97
C LYS A 106 32.22 21.82 18.66
N PRO A 107 31.58 21.67 19.83
CA PRO A 107 30.94 22.78 20.55
C PRO A 107 31.93 23.86 20.99
#